data_AF-A0A7C5KGB9-F1
#
_entry.id   AF-A0A7C5KGB9-F1
#
_cell.length_a   1.000
_cell.length_b   1.000
_cell.length_c   1.000
_cell.angle_alpha   90.00
_cell.angle_beta   90.00
_cell.angle_gamma   90.00
#
_symmetry.space_group_name_H-M   'P 1'
#
loop_
_entity.id
_entity.type
_entity.pdbx_description
1 polymer ?
#
loop_
_entity_poly.entity_id
_entity_poly.type
_entity_poly.pdbx_seq_one_letter_code
_entity_poly.pdbx_strand_id
1 'polypeptide(L)'
;MLILRGAYNPAKKTFYTDVYLSTNDNISKADLKIQRHAFTWDFGKKTSVTVNVSVKPVIPCTTKPGTYWIGVILDEKDYNTANNDTDGWDAAKITVLKPAATAPSGLECKEGNTSHHIPTRYAPARSQQLYDASILGGLKTGLIKSVSFRRNGTSPSTYIAHKFYMTVHMAAYKVKGAAGWTRTSFKANYAGTDYKLVAFKRLVSFPAVPKPSAPPAPFSVTVPFTSPFGYVKGRNLLVQFDTSNYSGGNGNYNWYADAQYYSSTSKSGTVVKYGKGCPSGLTLSGYAPPINGTSKLYWYWYSKGGYHTPAMAILGVSKTKWGFLTLPFPLAGMGAPGCFLNTDMVLAFVGFTDPSGNNGRYRVDLPVPYDPLLAGGVVYGQTLVFDKNYNTLGVRASEGLKFTLGTYMKPKPALHLYSYYFGGAPPFPDKPYYYTFSVDVLQLGGM
;
A
#
# COMPACT_ATOMS: atom_id res chain seq x y z
N MET A 1 -15.78 29.49 -21.07
CA MET A 1 -16.81 30.16 -21.90
C MET A 1 -16.08 30.70 -23.11
N LEU A 2 -16.55 30.43 -24.32
CA LEU A 2 -15.87 30.85 -25.56
C LEU A 2 -16.79 31.80 -26.34
N ILE A 3 -16.26 32.92 -26.85
CA ILE A 3 -17.01 33.85 -27.71
C ILE A 3 -16.47 33.70 -29.12
N LEU A 4 -17.34 33.36 -30.08
CA LEU A 4 -16.98 33.22 -31.49
C LEU A 4 -17.74 34.23 -32.32
N ARG A 5 -17.08 34.85 -33.30
CA ARG A 5 -17.66 35.88 -34.17
C ARG A 5 -17.72 35.38 -35.61
N GLY A 6 -18.89 35.46 -36.24
CA GLY A 6 -19.08 35.10 -37.65
C GLY A 6 -18.84 36.30 -38.57
N ALA A 7 -17.83 36.23 -39.43
CA ALA A 7 -17.58 37.27 -40.45
C ALA A 7 -18.61 37.24 -41.60
N TYR A 8 -19.20 36.07 -41.86
CA TYR A 8 -20.16 35.79 -42.93
C TYR A 8 -21.47 35.20 -42.37
N ASN A 9 -22.48 34.96 -43.22
CA ASN A 9 -23.76 34.29 -42.88
C ASN A 9 -23.75 32.81 -43.33
N PRO A 10 -22.91 31.93 -42.75
CA PRO A 10 -22.91 30.51 -43.12
C PRO A 10 -24.20 29.85 -42.67
N ALA A 11 -24.71 28.93 -43.48
CA ALA A 11 -25.83 28.07 -43.07
C ALA A 11 -25.46 27.29 -41.80
N LYS A 12 -26.49 26.98 -40.99
CA LYS A 12 -26.38 26.14 -39.80
C LYS A 12 -25.49 24.91 -40.05
N LYS A 13 -24.38 24.82 -39.33
CA LYS A 13 -23.45 23.69 -39.41
C LYS A 13 -22.79 23.40 -38.07
N THR A 14 -22.08 22.28 -38.03
CA THR A 14 -21.27 21.89 -36.87
C THR A 14 -19.86 22.43 -37.04
N PHE A 15 -19.41 23.17 -36.04
CA PHE A 15 -18.07 23.74 -35.95
C PHE A 15 -17.24 22.96 -34.94
N TYR A 16 -15.94 22.84 -35.21
CA TYR A 16 -14.99 22.21 -34.30
C TYR A 16 -14.01 23.25 -33.75
N THR A 17 -13.77 23.22 -32.45
CA THR A 17 -12.78 24.07 -31.78
C THR A 17 -11.81 23.20 -31.02
N ASP A 18 -10.52 23.42 -31.26
CA ASP A 18 -9.44 22.76 -30.54
C ASP A 18 -8.90 23.70 -29.48
N VAL A 19 -8.79 23.22 -28.24
CA VAL A 19 -8.26 23.97 -27.11
C VAL A 19 -6.78 23.63 -26.96
N TYR A 20 -5.94 24.64 -26.88
CA TYR A 20 -4.49 24.51 -26.77
C TYR A 20 -3.97 25.16 -25.49
N LEU A 21 -2.85 24.61 -25.01
CA LEU A 21 -2.04 25.17 -23.95
C LEU A 21 -0.68 25.57 -24.53
N SER A 22 -0.39 26.86 -24.55
CA SER A 22 0.83 27.45 -25.12
C SER A 22 1.74 28.03 -24.04
N THR A 23 3.03 28.16 -24.35
CA THR A 23 4.03 28.82 -23.49
C THR A 23 4.10 30.34 -23.69
N ASN A 24 3.43 30.86 -24.72
CA ASN A 24 3.30 32.28 -25.02
C ASN A 24 1.84 32.58 -25.43
N ASP A 25 1.54 33.84 -25.75
CA ASP A 25 0.20 34.30 -26.16
C ASP A 25 -0.13 34.03 -27.63
N ASN A 26 0.77 33.39 -28.39
CA ASN A 26 0.54 32.99 -29.77
C ASN A 26 0.08 31.52 -29.82
N ILE A 27 -1.20 31.31 -30.16
CA ILE A 27 -1.84 29.99 -30.10
C ILE A 27 -1.79 29.33 -31.47
N SER A 28 -1.06 28.23 -31.58
CA SER A 28 -0.82 27.54 -32.85
C SER A 28 -1.01 26.02 -32.74
N LYS A 29 -1.07 25.34 -33.88
CA LYS A 29 -1.14 23.87 -33.93
C LYS A 29 0.14 23.17 -33.42
N ALA A 30 1.23 23.91 -33.22
CA ALA A 30 2.44 23.40 -32.59
C ALA A 30 2.32 23.29 -31.06
N ASP A 31 1.35 23.98 -30.46
CA ASP A 31 1.09 23.94 -29.02
C ASP A 31 0.45 22.63 -28.57
N LEU A 32 0.39 22.45 -27.26
CA LEU A 32 -0.22 21.26 -26.68
C LEU A 32 -1.74 21.33 -26.81
N LYS A 33 -2.30 20.59 -27.77
CA LYS A 33 -3.75 20.35 -27.85
C LYS A 33 -4.23 19.58 -26.62
N ILE A 34 -5.10 20.20 -25.82
CA ILE A 34 -5.64 19.59 -24.59
C ILE A 34 -7.08 19.10 -24.75
N GLN A 35 -7.84 19.62 -25.71
CA GLN A 35 -9.22 19.17 -25.96
C GLN A 35 -9.72 19.53 -27.36
N ARG A 36 -10.77 18.84 -27.82
CA ARG A 36 -11.61 19.23 -28.97
C ARG A 36 -13.06 19.35 -28.52
N HIS A 37 -13.75 20.39 -28.97
CA HIS A 37 -15.18 20.58 -28.81
C HIS A 37 -15.87 20.70 -30.17
N ALA A 38 -17.15 20.36 -30.19
CA ALA A 38 -18.03 20.57 -31.33
C ALA A 38 -19.29 21.30 -30.86
N PHE A 39 -19.81 22.20 -31.68
CA PHE A 39 -21.09 22.85 -31.45
C PHE A 39 -21.78 23.11 -32.80
N THR A 40 -23.11 23.02 -32.82
CA THR A 40 -23.90 23.34 -34.01
C THR A 40 -24.51 24.72 -33.83
N TRP A 41 -24.26 25.62 -34.77
CA TRP A 41 -24.77 26.98 -34.70
C TRP A 41 -25.12 27.52 -36.09
N ASP A 42 -26.01 28.50 -36.12
CA ASP A 42 -26.39 29.26 -37.31
C ASP A 42 -25.90 30.70 -37.11
N PHE A 43 -24.80 31.08 -37.78
CA PHE A 43 -24.22 32.40 -37.60
C PHE A 43 -24.88 33.39 -38.54
N GLY A 44 -25.60 34.36 -37.98
CA GLY A 44 -25.97 35.57 -38.71
C GLY A 44 -24.73 36.39 -39.09
N LYS A 45 -24.81 37.18 -40.16
CA LYS A 45 -23.73 38.09 -40.58
C LYS A 45 -23.28 38.99 -39.42
N LYS A 46 -21.98 38.99 -39.09
CA LYS A 46 -21.37 39.80 -38.01
C LYS A 46 -21.95 39.53 -36.62
N THR A 47 -22.53 38.36 -36.38
CA THR A 47 -23.04 37.98 -35.06
C THR A 47 -21.97 37.26 -34.24
N SER A 48 -22.17 37.22 -32.93
CA SER A 48 -21.35 36.44 -32.01
C SER A 48 -22.19 35.44 -31.23
N VAL A 49 -21.61 34.28 -30.93
CA VAL A 49 -22.20 33.30 -30.04
C VAL A 49 -21.27 33.02 -28.86
N THR A 50 -21.86 32.88 -27.68
CA THR A 50 -21.17 32.32 -26.52
C THR A 50 -21.41 30.81 -26.46
N VAL A 51 -20.34 30.03 -26.61
CA VAL A 51 -20.41 28.57 -26.53
C VAL A 51 -20.02 28.11 -25.14
N ASN A 52 -20.94 27.41 -24.47
CA ASN A 52 -20.66 26.68 -23.25
C ASN A 52 -20.16 25.28 -23.60
N VAL A 53 -18.91 24.98 -23.25
CA VAL A 53 -18.35 23.64 -23.40
C VAL A 53 -18.88 22.73 -22.30
N SER A 54 -19.45 21.58 -22.68
CA SER A 54 -20.07 20.62 -21.75
C SER A 54 -19.05 19.90 -20.86
N VAL A 55 -17.80 19.82 -21.30
CA VAL A 55 -16.66 19.29 -20.55
C VAL A 55 -15.63 20.40 -20.45
N LYS A 56 -15.14 20.68 -19.24
CA LYS A 56 -14.09 21.69 -19.04
C LYS A 56 -12.74 21.16 -19.55
N PRO A 57 -11.89 22.01 -20.16
CA PRO A 57 -10.51 21.67 -20.49
C PRO A 57 -9.73 21.16 -19.28
N VAL A 58 -9.00 20.06 -19.47
CA VAL A 58 -8.16 19.43 -18.45
C VAL A 58 -6.71 19.60 -18.88
N ILE A 59 -5.93 20.29 -18.05
CA ILE A 59 -4.48 20.39 -18.25
C ILE A 59 -3.87 19.03 -17.92
N PRO A 60 -3.10 18.41 -18.84
CA PRO A 60 -2.45 17.14 -18.56
C PRO A 60 -1.60 17.22 -17.29
N CYS A 61 -1.68 16.22 -16.43
CA CYS A 61 -0.94 16.21 -15.17
C CYS A 61 0.59 16.25 -15.36
N THR A 62 1.08 15.82 -16.53
CA THR A 62 2.49 15.89 -16.94
C THR A 62 2.95 17.30 -17.33
N THR A 63 2.04 18.27 -17.43
CA THR A 63 2.38 19.66 -17.73
C THR A 63 3.25 20.22 -16.61
N LYS A 64 4.40 20.78 -16.97
CA LYS A 64 5.32 21.35 -15.99
C LYS A 64 4.66 22.57 -15.32
N PRO A 65 4.98 22.86 -14.05
CA PRO A 65 4.57 24.11 -13.43
C PRO A 65 5.13 25.30 -14.18
N GLY A 66 4.33 26.35 -14.35
CA GLY A 66 4.76 27.53 -15.11
C GLY A 66 3.61 28.45 -15.51
N THR A 67 3.98 29.53 -16.20
CA THR A 67 3.03 30.39 -16.89
C THR A 67 2.73 29.81 -18.26
N TYR A 68 1.45 29.72 -18.59
CA TYR A 68 0.97 29.26 -19.89
C TYR A 68 -0.16 30.18 -20.36
N TRP A 69 -0.57 30.00 -21.61
CA TRP A 69 -1.76 30.63 -22.16
C TRP A 69 -2.69 29.54 -22.67
N ILE A 70 -3.98 29.65 -22.35
CA ILE A 70 -5.02 28.79 -22.88
C ILE A 70 -5.78 29.55 -23.96
N GLY A 71 -5.88 28.94 -25.13
CA GLY A 71 -6.59 29.50 -26.27
C GLY A 71 -7.28 28.42 -27.07
N VAL A 72 -7.95 28.84 -28.13
CA VAL A 72 -8.60 27.94 -29.07
C VAL A 72 -8.19 28.21 -30.51
N ILE A 73 -8.34 27.19 -31.35
CA ILE A 73 -8.30 27.28 -32.81
C ILE A 73 -9.62 26.73 -33.33
N LEU A 74 -10.36 27.54 -34.08
CA LEU A 74 -11.53 27.13 -34.84
C LEU A 74 -11.06 26.35 -36.06
N ASP A 75 -11.38 25.06 -36.12
CA ASP A 75 -11.02 24.16 -37.22
C ASP A 75 -12.04 24.31 -38.36
N GLU A 76 -12.00 25.47 -39.01
CA GLU A 76 -12.88 25.85 -40.10
C GLU A 76 -12.06 26.32 -41.31
N LYS A 77 -12.53 25.99 -42.52
CA LYS A 77 -11.96 26.53 -43.75
C LYS A 77 -12.80 27.72 -44.19
N ASP A 78 -12.27 28.91 -44.00
CA ASP A 78 -12.85 30.16 -44.47
C ASP A 78 -11.84 30.93 -45.34
N TYR A 79 -12.13 32.21 -45.63
CA TYR A 79 -11.30 33.03 -46.50
C TYR A 79 -9.88 33.25 -45.95
N ASN A 80 -9.73 33.29 -44.62
CA ASN A 80 -8.43 33.49 -43.98
C ASN A 80 -8.25 32.56 -42.78
N THR A 81 -7.87 31.32 -43.02
CA THR A 81 -7.65 30.36 -41.92
C THR A 81 -6.53 30.75 -40.94
N ALA A 82 -5.72 31.77 -41.24
CA ALA A 82 -4.65 32.26 -40.38
C ALA A 82 -5.16 33.14 -39.22
N ASN A 83 -6.45 33.50 -39.18
CA ASN A 83 -7.04 34.26 -38.06
C ASN A 83 -8.09 33.45 -37.27
N ASN A 84 -8.10 32.13 -37.44
CA ASN A 84 -9.05 31.25 -36.76
C ASN A 84 -8.58 30.82 -35.37
N ASP A 85 -7.46 31.35 -34.88
CA ASP A 85 -6.97 31.13 -33.53
C ASP A 85 -7.16 32.37 -32.64
N THR A 86 -6.57 32.34 -31.45
CA THR A 86 -6.78 33.34 -30.39
C THR A 86 -5.50 34.10 -30.07
N ASP A 87 -4.56 34.15 -31.02
CA ASP A 87 -3.24 34.73 -30.85
C ASP A 87 -3.29 36.21 -30.42
N GLY A 88 -2.54 36.56 -29.37
CA GLY A 88 -2.31 37.93 -28.89
C GLY A 88 -3.52 38.72 -28.35
N TRP A 89 -4.75 38.27 -28.61
CA TRP A 89 -5.98 39.03 -28.32
C TRP A 89 -6.88 38.33 -27.31
N ASP A 90 -7.12 37.03 -27.49
CA ASP A 90 -8.14 36.28 -26.75
C ASP A 90 -7.58 35.06 -26.00
N ALA A 91 -6.27 34.82 -26.08
CA ALA A 91 -5.59 33.83 -25.26
C ALA A 91 -5.58 34.28 -23.79
N ALA A 92 -5.97 33.38 -22.87
CA ALA A 92 -6.00 33.67 -21.45
C ALA A 92 -4.74 33.16 -20.76
N LYS A 93 -3.97 34.05 -20.13
CA LYS A 93 -2.84 33.66 -19.30
C LYS A 93 -3.31 32.88 -18.07
N ILE A 94 -2.69 31.73 -17.84
CA ILE A 94 -2.92 30.86 -16.68
C ILE A 94 -1.60 30.49 -16.00
N THR A 95 -1.69 30.04 -14.74
CA THR A 95 -0.54 29.48 -14.02
C THR A 95 -0.83 28.02 -13.69
N VAL A 96 0.04 27.14 -14.19
CA VAL A 96 0.04 25.73 -13.83
C VAL A 96 0.87 25.57 -12.55
N LEU A 97 0.23 25.11 -11.49
CA LEU A 97 0.87 24.89 -10.19
C LEU A 97 1.37 23.45 -10.07
N LYS A 98 2.49 23.26 -9.37
CA LYS A 98 2.93 21.93 -8.95
C LYS A 98 2.15 21.52 -7.69
N PRO A 99 1.69 20.26 -7.56
CA PRO A 99 1.47 19.68 -6.24
C PRO A 99 2.79 19.74 -5.45
N ALA A 100 2.76 20.22 -4.22
CA ALA A 100 4.01 20.55 -3.53
C ALA A 100 4.83 19.32 -3.07
N ALA A 101 4.24 18.12 -3.06
CA ALA A 101 4.87 16.78 -3.21
C ALA A 101 3.78 15.69 -3.09
N THR A 102 4.00 14.49 -3.63
CA THR A 102 3.19 13.30 -3.26
C THR A 102 3.93 12.36 -2.32
N ALA A 103 3.16 11.67 -1.49
CA ALA A 103 3.61 10.54 -0.69
C ALA A 103 2.75 9.32 -1.04
N PRO A 104 3.31 8.27 -1.67
CA PRO A 104 4.66 8.16 -2.23
C PRO A 104 4.99 9.16 -3.36
N SER A 105 6.27 9.50 -3.50
CA SER A 105 6.79 10.37 -4.57
C SER A 105 6.58 9.76 -5.96
N GLY A 106 6.27 10.60 -6.95
CA GLY A 106 6.11 10.17 -8.34
C GLY A 106 4.69 9.68 -8.69
N LEU A 107 3.76 9.79 -7.74
CA LEU A 107 2.35 9.43 -7.93
C LEU A 107 1.46 10.64 -8.26
N GLU A 108 2.03 11.82 -8.47
CA GLU A 108 1.29 13.02 -8.87
C GLU A 108 0.39 12.73 -10.09
N CYS A 109 0.97 12.04 -11.07
CA CYS A 109 0.41 11.83 -12.41
C CYS A 109 0.02 10.37 -12.69
N LYS A 110 0.03 9.51 -11.67
CA LYS A 110 -0.25 8.08 -11.80
C LYS A 110 -1.33 7.68 -10.82
N GLU A 111 -2.31 6.92 -11.28
CA GLU A 111 -3.21 6.23 -10.36
C GLU A 111 -2.40 5.23 -9.53
N GLY A 112 -2.72 5.14 -8.24
CA GLY A 112 -2.26 4.05 -7.41
C GLY A 112 -2.83 2.71 -7.89
N ASN A 113 -2.15 1.63 -7.51
CA ASN A 113 -2.57 0.27 -7.87
C ASN A 113 -3.65 -0.31 -6.93
N THR A 114 -4.20 0.48 -6.02
CA THR A 114 -5.28 0.06 -5.13
C THR A 114 -6.20 1.23 -4.78
N SER A 115 -7.26 0.96 -4.04
CA SER A 115 -8.14 1.97 -3.47
C SER A 115 -8.32 1.66 -1.99
N HIS A 116 -8.40 2.69 -1.16
CA HIS A 116 -8.57 2.48 0.27
C HIS A 116 -9.54 3.49 0.86
N HIS A 117 -10.30 3.05 1.86
CA HIS A 117 -11.52 3.73 2.24
C HIS A 117 -11.38 4.59 3.50
N ILE A 118 -10.54 4.24 4.47
CA ILE A 118 -10.22 5.18 5.58
C ILE A 118 -9.28 6.28 5.02
N PRO A 119 -8.83 7.32 5.72
CA PRO A 119 -9.67 8.09 6.60
C PRO A 119 -10.89 8.73 5.89
N THR A 120 -11.17 8.44 4.61
CA THR A 120 -12.12 9.22 3.81
C THR A 120 -13.56 8.74 3.81
N ARG A 121 -13.85 7.54 4.31
CA ARG A 121 -15.19 6.90 4.28
C ARG A 121 -15.85 6.81 5.64
N TYR A 122 -15.11 6.39 6.66
CA TYR A 122 -15.68 6.04 7.97
C TYR A 122 -15.45 7.13 9.00
N ALA A 123 -16.46 7.35 9.82
CA ALA A 123 -16.39 8.11 11.05
C ALA A 123 -17.31 7.43 12.10
N PRO A 124 -16.90 7.29 13.37
CA PRO A 124 -15.54 7.56 13.83
C PRO A 124 -14.58 6.47 13.33
N ALA A 125 -13.38 6.87 12.94
CA ALA A 125 -12.32 5.95 12.54
C ALA A 125 -10.96 6.49 12.95
N ARG A 126 -9.98 5.60 13.09
CA ARG A 126 -8.58 5.94 13.27
C ARG A 126 -7.76 5.20 12.24
N SER A 127 -6.78 5.86 11.61
CA SER A 127 -5.76 5.20 10.80
C SER A 127 -4.40 5.81 11.04
N GLN A 128 -3.37 4.97 11.06
CA GLN A 128 -1.99 5.41 11.16
C GLN A 128 -1.16 4.85 10.01
N GLN A 129 -0.34 5.71 9.42
CA GLN A 129 0.47 5.43 8.24
C GLN A 129 1.90 5.88 8.49
N LEU A 130 2.83 4.98 8.20
CA LEU A 130 4.26 5.18 8.21
C LEU A 130 4.75 5.27 6.76
N TYR A 131 5.57 6.25 6.46
CA TYR A 131 6.25 6.43 5.18
C TYR A 131 7.75 6.42 5.44
N ASP A 132 8.47 5.53 4.77
CA ASP A 132 9.93 5.49 4.78
C ASP A 132 10.47 6.65 3.93
N ALA A 133 11.60 7.21 4.37
CA ALA A 133 12.26 8.30 3.66
C ALA A 133 12.53 7.99 2.18
N SER A 134 12.78 6.71 1.83
CA SER A 134 13.07 6.26 0.46
C SER A 134 11.94 6.51 -0.54
N ILE A 135 10.68 6.58 -0.08
CA ILE A 135 9.53 6.88 -0.94
C ILE A 135 9.03 8.32 -0.82
N LEU A 136 9.71 9.14 -0.01
CA LEU A 136 9.42 10.57 0.18
C LEU A 136 10.40 11.45 -0.60
N GLY A 137 11.02 10.93 -1.68
CA GLY A 137 12.07 11.63 -2.43
C GLY A 137 11.68 13.03 -2.96
N GLY A 138 10.40 13.24 -3.27
CA GLY A 138 9.85 14.54 -3.67
C GLY A 138 9.66 15.54 -2.51
N LEU A 139 9.65 15.08 -1.27
CA LEU A 139 9.41 15.89 -0.08
C LEU A 139 10.70 16.61 0.34
N LYS A 140 10.72 17.94 0.21
CA LYS A 140 11.84 18.80 0.62
C LYS A 140 11.76 19.15 2.11
N THR A 141 12.88 19.53 2.71
CA THR A 141 12.88 20.19 4.03
C THR A 141 12.01 21.46 3.96
N GLY A 142 11.09 21.61 4.90
CA GLY A 142 10.12 22.72 4.86
C GLY A 142 8.94 22.54 5.79
N LEU A 143 7.90 23.33 5.57
CA LEU A 143 6.64 23.26 6.31
C LEU A 143 5.57 22.59 5.48
N ILE A 144 5.05 21.47 5.98
CA ILE A 144 3.82 20.86 5.45
C ILE A 144 2.63 21.66 6.01
N LYS A 145 1.76 22.16 5.13
CA LYS A 145 0.62 23.02 5.52
C LYS A 145 -0.75 22.35 5.36
N SER A 146 -0.81 21.29 4.58
CA SER A 146 -2.04 20.56 4.32
C SER A 146 -1.71 19.16 3.82
N VAL A 147 -2.72 18.30 3.92
CA VAL A 147 -2.80 17.04 3.20
C VAL A 147 -4.02 17.07 2.31
N SER A 148 -3.88 16.55 1.11
CA SER A 148 -4.91 16.54 0.10
C SER A 148 -5.15 15.12 -0.40
N PHE A 149 -6.43 14.76 -0.56
CA PHE A 149 -6.88 13.48 -1.08
C PHE A 149 -7.49 13.66 -2.46
N ARG A 150 -7.38 12.63 -3.29
CA ARG A 150 -8.14 12.47 -4.53
C ARG A 150 -8.93 11.18 -4.48
N ARG A 151 -10.05 11.14 -5.19
CA ARG A 151 -10.77 9.90 -5.45
C ARG A 151 -9.89 8.95 -6.26
N ASN A 152 -10.11 7.64 -6.12
CA ASN A 152 -9.65 6.68 -7.10
C ASN A 152 -10.32 7.01 -8.47
N GLY A 153 -9.51 7.31 -9.48
CA GLY A 153 -9.95 7.66 -10.82
C GLY A 153 -10.45 6.46 -11.63
N THR A 154 -10.07 5.24 -11.28
CA THR A 154 -10.52 4.00 -11.94
C THR A 154 -11.90 3.53 -11.47
N SER A 155 -12.35 3.99 -10.30
CA SER A 155 -13.64 3.60 -9.74
C SER A 155 -14.79 4.09 -10.64
N PRO A 156 -15.73 3.22 -11.05
CA PRO A 156 -16.77 3.59 -12.01
C PRO A 156 -17.88 4.46 -11.39
N SER A 157 -18.07 4.39 -10.08
CA SER A 157 -19.19 5.04 -9.40
C SER A 157 -18.96 6.53 -9.17
N THR A 158 -20.06 7.29 -9.19
CA THR A 158 -20.11 8.64 -8.62
C THR A 158 -20.04 8.55 -7.10
N TYR A 159 -19.16 9.33 -6.49
CA TYR A 159 -19.04 9.39 -5.03
C TYR A 159 -20.06 10.38 -4.48
N ILE A 160 -20.64 10.06 -3.34
CA ILE A 160 -21.68 10.87 -2.69
C ILE A 160 -21.00 11.87 -1.74
N ALA A 161 -21.55 13.09 -1.69
CA ALA A 161 -21.08 14.14 -0.79
C ALA A 161 -21.30 13.76 0.67
N HIS A 162 -20.34 14.06 1.55
CA HIS A 162 -20.46 13.85 2.98
C HIS A 162 -19.47 14.72 3.76
N LYS A 163 -19.60 14.76 5.10
CA LYS A 163 -18.75 15.57 5.98
C LYS A 163 -18.42 14.83 7.27
N PHE A 164 -17.21 15.02 7.79
CA PHE A 164 -16.87 14.62 9.15
C PHE A 164 -15.75 15.48 9.71
N TYR A 165 -15.56 15.42 11.02
CA TYR A 165 -14.41 16.04 11.67
C TYR A 165 -13.18 15.17 11.49
N MET A 166 -12.07 15.76 11.09
CA MET A 166 -10.77 15.11 10.97
C MET A 166 -9.74 15.80 11.87
N THR A 167 -9.02 15.00 12.64
CA THR A 167 -7.85 15.38 13.42
C THR A 167 -6.64 14.70 12.80
N VAL A 168 -5.55 15.45 12.62
CA VAL A 168 -4.33 14.97 11.96
C VAL A 168 -3.14 15.13 12.90
N HIS A 169 -2.40 14.04 13.09
CA HIS A 169 -1.17 13.99 13.87
C HIS A 169 0.01 13.65 12.96
N MET A 170 1.15 14.30 13.19
CA MET A 170 2.37 14.06 12.43
C MET A 170 3.59 13.94 13.34
N ALA A 171 4.55 13.11 12.94
CA ALA A 171 5.89 13.00 13.51
C ALA A 171 6.86 12.52 12.43
N ALA A 172 8.14 12.89 12.50
CA ALA A 172 9.16 12.46 11.53
C ALA A 172 10.50 12.08 12.19
N TYR A 173 10.81 12.64 13.36
CA TYR A 173 12.03 12.37 14.09
C TYR A 173 11.89 11.09 14.93
N LYS A 174 12.90 10.22 14.85
CA LYS A 174 12.92 8.89 15.54
C LYS A 174 11.61 8.11 15.38
N VAL A 175 11.00 8.23 14.21
CA VAL A 175 9.87 7.38 13.81
C VAL A 175 10.41 5.98 13.54
N LYS A 176 9.82 4.98 14.17
CA LYS A 176 10.28 3.59 14.03
C LYS A 176 10.15 3.13 12.57
N GLY A 177 11.11 2.34 12.10
CA GLY A 177 10.98 1.64 10.83
C GLY A 177 9.89 0.55 10.89
N ALA A 178 9.50 0.04 9.72
CA ALA A 178 8.42 -0.94 9.57
C ALA A 178 8.63 -2.29 10.31
N ALA A 179 9.79 -2.52 10.94
CA ALA A 179 10.08 -3.70 11.76
C ALA A 179 9.77 -3.52 13.27
N GLY A 180 9.63 -2.28 13.78
CA GLY A 180 9.54 -2.01 15.24
C GLY A 180 8.22 -1.41 15.72
N TRP A 181 7.21 -1.35 14.85
CA TRP A 181 5.94 -0.68 15.12
C TRP A 181 5.01 -1.50 16.01
N THR A 182 4.02 -0.84 16.61
CA THR A 182 2.99 -1.46 17.44
C THR A 182 1.60 -0.90 17.10
N ARG A 183 0.54 -1.64 17.43
CA ARG A 183 -0.86 -1.22 17.22
C ARG A 183 -1.45 -0.39 18.36
N THR A 184 -0.69 -0.15 19.42
CA THR A 184 -1.26 0.32 20.69
C THR A 184 -1.58 1.81 20.68
N SER A 185 -0.73 2.64 20.08
CA SER A 185 -0.94 4.10 20.06
C SER A 185 -0.07 4.80 19.03
N PHE A 186 -0.41 6.06 18.73
CA PHE A 186 0.45 6.94 17.95
C PHE A 186 1.86 7.03 18.57
N LYS A 187 1.90 7.25 19.89
CA LYS A 187 3.11 7.38 20.72
C LYS A 187 4.01 6.15 20.71
N ALA A 188 3.47 4.95 20.54
CA ALA A 188 4.28 3.76 20.50
C ALA A 188 5.12 3.62 19.20
N ASN A 189 4.84 4.44 18.18
CA ASN A 189 5.47 4.37 16.85
C ASN A 189 6.46 5.51 16.55
N TYR A 190 6.67 6.43 17.49
CA TYR A 190 7.74 7.43 17.42
C TYR A 190 8.38 7.61 18.79
N ALA A 191 9.67 7.93 18.81
CA ALA A 191 10.41 8.29 20.02
C ALA A 191 11.02 9.70 19.93
N GLY A 192 10.60 10.48 18.93
CA GLY A 192 11.07 11.84 18.69
C GLY A 192 10.28 12.90 19.44
N THR A 193 10.82 14.11 19.42
CA THR A 193 10.24 15.31 20.03
C THR A 193 9.42 16.15 19.06
N ASP A 194 9.36 15.80 17.77
CA ASP A 194 8.72 16.59 16.73
C ASP A 194 7.23 16.23 16.52
N TYR A 195 6.62 15.50 17.46
CA TYR A 195 5.19 15.26 17.42
C TYR A 195 4.40 16.55 17.34
N LYS A 196 3.42 16.58 16.44
CA LYS A 196 2.54 17.71 16.30
C LYS A 196 1.11 17.30 15.97
N LEU A 197 0.16 17.92 16.67
CA LEU A 197 -1.24 17.99 16.28
C LEU A 197 -1.39 19.11 15.25
N VAL A 198 -1.44 18.75 13.97
CA VAL A 198 -1.36 19.72 12.86
C VAL A 198 -2.74 20.21 12.44
N ALA A 199 -3.79 19.42 12.69
CA ALA A 199 -5.19 19.79 12.52
C ALA A 199 -6.02 19.17 13.64
N PHE A 200 -6.83 19.96 14.33
CA PHE A 200 -7.72 19.49 15.39
C PHE A 200 -9.18 19.64 14.99
N LYS A 201 -9.93 18.52 14.97
CA LYS A 201 -11.37 18.45 14.65
C LYS A 201 -11.78 19.39 13.50
N ARG A 202 -11.02 19.37 12.39
CA ARG A 202 -11.37 20.16 11.20
C ARG A 202 -12.57 19.55 10.50
N LEU A 203 -13.60 20.33 10.24
CA LEU A 203 -14.73 19.88 9.43
C LEU A 203 -14.27 19.75 7.97
N VAL A 204 -14.15 18.51 7.48
CA VAL A 204 -13.74 18.23 6.10
C VAL A 204 -14.98 17.92 5.28
N SER A 205 -15.13 18.62 4.15
CA SER A 205 -16.22 18.38 3.21
C SER A 205 -15.72 17.58 2.01
N PHE A 206 -16.28 16.39 1.84
CA PHE A 206 -16.05 15.55 0.67
C PHE A 206 -17.18 15.82 -0.33
N PRO A 207 -16.90 16.38 -1.51
CA PRO A 207 -17.94 16.69 -2.48
C PRO A 207 -18.47 15.40 -3.15
N ALA A 208 -19.62 15.52 -3.81
CA ALA A 208 -20.01 14.52 -4.78
C ALA A 208 -19.06 14.64 -5.99
N VAL A 209 -18.47 13.54 -6.42
CA VAL A 209 -17.48 13.55 -7.51
C VAL A 209 -17.84 12.47 -8.53
N PRO A 210 -18.14 12.81 -9.80
CA PRO A 210 -18.32 11.82 -10.86
C PRO A 210 -16.99 11.17 -11.25
N LYS A 211 -17.04 10.05 -11.97
CA LYS A 211 -15.83 9.41 -12.53
C LYS A 211 -15.08 10.44 -13.40
N PRO A 212 -13.76 10.64 -13.21
CA PRO A 212 -13.01 11.54 -14.07
C PRO A 212 -12.97 11.00 -15.50
N SER A 213 -12.94 11.89 -16.49
CA SER A 213 -12.81 11.51 -17.91
C SER A 213 -11.46 10.84 -18.21
N ALA A 214 -10.41 11.21 -17.48
CA ALA A 214 -9.09 10.59 -17.52
C ALA A 214 -8.53 10.44 -16.09
N PRO A 215 -8.01 9.25 -15.71
CA PRO A 215 -7.27 9.08 -14.46
C PRO A 215 -5.83 9.63 -14.57
N PRO A 216 -5.18 9.98 -13.44
CA PRO A 216 -5.78 10.02 -12.11
C PRO A 216 -6.69 11.24 -11.89
N ALA A 217 -7.60 11.16 -10.93
CA ALA A 217 -8.39 12.33 -10.53
C ALA A 217 -7.49 13.45 -9.95
N PRO A 218 -7.88 14.72 -10.04
CA PRO A 218 -7.18 15.79 -9.32
C PRO A 218 -7.34 15.63 -7.80
N PHE A 219 -6.34 16.07 -7.04
CA PHE A 219 -6.48 16.27 -5.60
C PHE A 219 -7.50 17.37 -5.34
N SER A 220 -8.59 17.03 -4.64
CA SER A 220 -9.77 17.89 -4.54
C SER A 220 -10.31 18.03 -3.12
N VAL A 221 -9.85 17.21 -2.18
CA VAL A 221 -10.22 17.32 -0.77
C VAL A 221 -8.99 17.66 0.05
N THR A 222 -8.87 18.94 0.42
CA THR A 222 -7.74 19.46 1.20
C THR A 222 -8.11 19.61 2.67
N VAL A 223 -7.22 19.16 3.54
CA VAL A 223 -7.32 19.33 4.99
C VAL A 223 -6.24 20.34 5.43
N PRO A 224 -6.62 21.60 5.66
CA PRO A 224 -5.65 22.64 6.06
C PRO A 224 -5.23 22.45 7.51
N PHE A 225 -3.93 22.60 7.75
CA PHE A 225 -3.36 22.51 9.09
C PHE A 225 -3.58 23.82 9.85
N THR A 226 -4.02 23.72 11.10
CA THR A 226 -3.99 24.84 12.06
C THR A 226 -2.56 25.22 12.43
N SER A 227 -1.65 24.24 12.38
CA SER A 227 -0.24 24.46 12.69
C SER A 227 0.63 23.68 11.72
N PRO A 228 1.38 24.35 10.82
CA PRO A 228 2.24 23.68 9.85
C PRO A 228 3.25 22.73 10.51
N PHE A 229 3.57 21.63 9.85
CA PHE A 229 4.52 20.63 10.34
C PHE A 229 5.90 20.82 9.73
N GLY A 230 6.92 20.97 10.57
CA GLY A 230 8.31 21.01 10.12
C GLY A 230 8.79 19.63 9.71
N TYR A 231 9.10 19.45 8.43
CA TYR A 231 9.67 18.22 7.90
C TYR A 231 11.10 18.45 7.45
N VAL A 232 11.97 17.46 7.68
CA VAL A 232 13.36 17.45 7.24
C VAL A 232 13.56 16.31 6.25
N LYS A 233 14.08 16.63 5.05
CA LYS A 233 14.33 15.65 4.00
C LYS A 233 15.20 14.51 4.52
N GLY A 234 14.86 13.28 4.12
CA GLY A 234 15.56 12.06 4.53
C GLY A 234 15.04 11.43 5.82
N ARG A 235 14.01 12.02 6.46
CA ARG A 235 13.32 11.41 7.60
C ARG A 235 12.12 10.58 7.15
N ASN A 236 11.79 9.56 7.93
CA ASN A 236 10.50 8.89 7.83
C ASN A 236 9.38 9.87 8.19
N LEU A 237 8.15 9.59 7.77
CA LEU A 237 6.98 10.37 8.13
C LEU A 237 5.88 9.47 8.68
N LEU A 238 5.41 9.78 9.88
CA LEU A 238 4.29 9.12 10.54
C LEU A 238 3.10 10.08 10.51
N VAL A 239 1.98 9.63 9.95
CA VAL A 239 0.73 10.39 9.88
C VAL A 239 -0.39 9.58 10.48
N GLN A 240 -1.17 10.18 11.38
CA GLN A 240 -2.41 9.58 11.87
C GLN A 240 -3.58 10.50 11.59
N PHE A 241 -4.67 9.87 11.17
CA PHE A 241 -5.96 10.48 10.94
C PHE A 241 -6.95 9.90 11.94
N ASP A 242 -7.57 10.77 12.71
CA ASP A 242 -8.69 10.48 13.59
C ASP A 242 -9.92 11.18 13.02
N THR A 243 -10.93 10.40 12.63
CA THR A 243 -12.21 10.92 12.15
C THR A 243 -13.27 10.73 13.22
N SER A 244 -14.18 11.69 13.34
CA SER A 244 -15.33 11.60 14.25
C SER A 244 -16.58 12.15 13.58
N ASN A 245 -17.74 11.64 14.00
CA ASN A 245 -19.03 11.99 13.40
C ASN A 245 -19.29 13.49 13.41
N TYR A 246 -19.82 13.97 12.28
CA TYR A 246 -20.53 15.25 12.22
C TYR A 246 -22.01 14.98 12.54
N SER A 247 -22.65 15.87 13.29
CA SER A 247 -24.08 15.74 13.66
C SER A 247 -24.94 15.62 12.39
N GLY A 248 -25.68 14.51 12.25
CA GLY A 248 -26.51 14.26 11.05
C GLY A 248 -26.50 12.83 10.51
N GLY A 249 -25.74 11.91 11.12
CA GLY A 249 -25.69 10.51 10.71
C GLY A 249 -24.78 10.31 9.49
N ASN A 250 -23.54 9.90 9.74
CA ASN A 250 -22.65 9.50 8.66
C ASN A 250 -22.97 8.07 8.24
N GLY A 251 -23.69 7.95 7.13
CA GLY A 251 -23.81 6.70 6.40
C GLY A 251 -22.44 6.19 5.94
N ASN A 252 -22.36 4.91 5.67
CA ASN A 252 -21.21 4.26 5.09
C ASN A 252 -21.01 4.75 3.62
N TYR A 253 -20.29 5.85 3.39
CA TYR A 253 -20.20 6.50 2.07
C TYR A 253 -19.04 5.96 1.21
N ASN A 254 -19.31 5.64 -0.06
CA ASN A 254 -18.33 5.07 -0.98
C ASN A 254 -17.31 6.11 -1.51
N TRP A 255 -16.50 6.71 -0.63
CA TRP A 255 -15.40 7.59 -1.03
C TRP A 255 -14.06 6.90 -0.81
N TYR A 256 -13.53 6.31 -1.89
CA TYR A 256 -12.23 5.64 -1.86
C TYR A 256 -11.14 6.61 -2.30
N ALA A 257 -10.18 6.83 -1.41
CA ALA A 257 -8.96 7.53 -1.77
C ALA A 257 -8.13 6.67 -2.73
N ASP A 258 -7.50 7.33 -3.70
CA ASP A 258 -6.43 6.74 -4.48
C ASP A 258 -5.28 6.30 -3.54
N ALA A 259 -4.71 5.13 -3.82
CA ALA A 259 -3.93 4.37 -2.87
C ALA A 259 -2.87 3.50 -3.56
N GLN A 260 -1.66 3.43 -2.99
CA GLN A 260 -0.55 2.63 -3.53
C GLN A 260 -0.23 1.46 -2.62
N TYR A 261 -0.59 0.24 -3.04
CA TYR A 261 -0.20 -1.01 -2.41
C TYR A 261 1.25 -1.40 -2.73
N TYR A 262 2.10 -1.50 -1.70
CA TYR A 262 3.40 -2.15 -1.81
C TYR A 262 3.25 -3.65 -1.53
N SER A 263 3.24 -4.46 -2.59
CA SER A 263 3.29 -5.91 -2.44
C SER A 263 4.65 -6.33 -1.90
N SER A 264 4.65 -7.14 -0.86
CA SER A 264 5.85 -7.86 -0.45
C SER A 264 5.95 -9.10 -1.33
N THR A 265 6.98 -9.18 -2.17
CA THR A 265 7.31 -10.40 -2.93
C THR A 265 8.11 -11.36 -2.05
N SER A 266 7.55 -11.74 -0.90
CA SER A 266 8.15 -12.80 -0.09
C SER A 266 7.62 -14.15 -0.56
N LYS A 267 8.49 -15.09 -0.85
CA LYS A 267 8.10 -16.47 -1.15
C LYS A 267 8.31 -17.30 0.11
N SER A 268 7.32 -18.13 0.43
CA SER A 268 7.51 -19.20 1.41
C SER A 268 8.67 -20.09 0.98
N GLY A 269 9.32 -20.69 1.96
CA GLY A 269 10.38 -21.66 1.75
C GLY A 269 9.86 -23.00 1.24
N THR A 270 10.75 -23.99 1.25
CA THR A 270 10.42 -25.37 0.86
C THR A 270 10.63 -26.33 2.03
N VAL A 271 9.86 -27.42 2.02
CA VAL A 271 9.97 -28.49 3.00
C VAL A 271 10.06 -29.81 2.26
N VAL A 272 11.11 -30.57 2.52
CA VAL A 272 11.38 -31.85 1.86
C VAL A 272 11.60 -32.92 2.91
N LYS A 273 10.85 -34.02 2.83
CA LYS A 273 11.06 -35.18 3.70
C LYS A 273 12.29 -35.96 3.27
N TYR A 274 13.01 -36.54 4.23
CA TYR A 274 14.14 -37.42 3.96
C TYR A 274 14.35 -38.43 5.09
N GLY A 275 15.17 -39.44 4.83
CA GLY A 275 15.46 -40.50 5.82
C GLY A 275 14.26 -41.44 6.02
N LYS A 276 14.36 -42.30 7.05
CA LYS A 276 13.30 -43.25 7.41
C LYS A 276 12.78 -42.92 8.82
N GLY A 277 11.47 -43.01 8.98
CA GLY A 277 10.78 -42.97 10.27
C GLY A 277 10.29 -44.34 10.70
N CYS A 278 10.05 -44.50 12.01
CA CYS A 278 9.43 -45.65 12.63
C CYS A 278 8.22 -45.19 13.50
N PRO A 279 7.00 -45.70 13.25
CA PRO A 279 6.64 -46.53 12.10
C PRO A 279 6.71 -45.76 10.78
N SER A 280 6.87 -46.47 9.67
CA SER A 280 6.89 -45.90 8.33
C SER A 280 5.51 -45.42 7.88
N GLY A 281 5.46 -44.49 6.93
CA GLY A 281 4.19 -44.05 6.30
C GLY A 281 3.31 -43.17 7.19
N LEU A 282 3.88 -42.63 8.27
CA LEU A 282 3.17 -41.66 9.11
C LEU A 282 3.18 -40.26 8.51
N THR A 283 2.14 -39.49 8.85
CA THR A 283 1.99 -38.13 8.35
C THR A 283 2.89 -37.19 9.14
N LEU A 284 4.03 -36.86 8.55
CA LEU A 284 4.88 -35.74 8.91
C LEU A 284 4.59 -34.56 7.97
N SER A 285 4.49 -33.35 8.49
CA SER A 285 4.32 -32.15 7.68
C SER A 285 5.03 -30.96 8.31
N GLY A 286 5.41 -29.99 7.51
CA GLY A 286 6.07 -28.78 7.97
C GLY A 286 5.85 -27.60 7.04
N TYR A 287 6.20 -26.42 7.53
CA TYR A 287 6.11 -25.17 6.80
C TYR A 287 7.35 -24.33 7.06
N ALA A 288 8.05 -23.99 5.98
CA ALA A 288 9.14 -23.02 5.99
C ALA A 288 8.60 -21.65 5.56
N PRO A 289 8.54 -20.64 6.44
CA PRO A 289 7.94 -19.37 6.13
C PRO A 289 8.88 -18.44 5.34
N PRO A 290 8.36 -17.34 4.76
CA PRO A 290 9.18 -16.18 4.44
C PRO A 290 9.72 -15.50 5.72
N ILE A 291 10.86 -14.81 5.63
CA ILE A 291 11.43 -14.06 6.75
C ILE A 291 10.79 -12.68 6.84
N ASN A 292 9.79 -12.50 7.71
CA ASN A 292 9.04 -11.24 7.86
C ASN A 292 8.91 -10.75 9.33
N GLY A 293 9.55 -11.43 10.27
CA GLY A 293 9.54 -11.09 11.70
C GLY A 293 8.30 -11.54 12.49
N THR A 294 7.22 -11.94 11.83
CA THR A 294 6.02 -12.51 12.47
C THR A 294 5.80 -13.97 12.13
N SER A 295 6.48 -14.46 11.10
CA SER A 295 6.45 -15.82 10.61
C SER A 295 6.97 -16.84 11.61
N LYS A 296 6.39 -18.04 11.58
CA LYS A 296 6.83 -19.19 12.37
C LYS A 296 7.21 -20.36 11.47
N LEU A 297 8.39 -20.93 11.70
CA LEU A 297 8.77 -22.25 11.22
C LEU A 297 7.98 -23.25 12.06
N TYR A 298 7.25 -24.17 11.44
CA TYR A 298 6.55 -25.19 12.20
C TYR A 298 6.60 -26.54 11.52
N TRP A 299 6.48 -27.58 12.34
CA TRP A 299 6.19 -28.91 11.87
C TRP A 299 5.38 -29.66 12.90
N TYR A 300 4.69 -30.68 12.41
CA TYR A 300 3.96 -31.59 13.26
C TYR A 300 4.04 -33.00 12.70
N TRP A 301 3.89 -33.95 13.60
CA TRP A 301 3.88 -35.36 13.28
C TRP A 301 2.71 -36.04 13.96
N TYR A 302 2.09 -36.98 13.26
CA TYR A 302 1.06 -37.86 13.80
C TYR A 302 1.66 -39.23 14.05
N SER A 303 1.92 -39.57 15.32
CA SER A 303 2.52 -40.85 15.70
C SER A 303 1.58 -42.06 15.56
N LYS A 304 0.28 -41.83 15.30
CA LYS A 304 -0.79 -42.85 15.23
C LYS A 304 -0.70 -43.84 16.41
N GLY A 305 -0.79 -43.28 17.62
CA GLY A 305 -0.55 -43.94 18.90
C GLY A 305 0.19 -43.02 19.86
N GLY A 306 0.28 -43.39 21.15
CA GLY A 306 0.94 -42.56 22.16
C GLY A 306 0.21 -41.23 22.36
N TYR A 307 -0.99 -41.26 22.93
CA TYR A 307 -1.74 -40.06 23.33
C TYR A 307 -1.23 -39.55 24.66
N HIS A 308 -1.21 -38.22 24.84
CA HIS A 308 -0.66 -37.61 26.05
C HIS A 308 0.71 -38.20 26.43
N THR A 309 1.50 -38.53 25.40
CA THR A 309 2.76 -39.26 25.52
C THR A 309 3.90 -38.26 25.37
N PRO A 310 4.96 -38.34 26.17
CA PRO A 310 6.10 -37.45 26.04
C PRO A 310 6.64 -37.48 24.60
N ALA A 311 6.94 -36.30 24.07
CA ALA A 311 7.45 -36.10 22.74
C ALA A 311 8.58 -35.07 22.75
N MET A 312 9.49 -35.19 21.80
CA MET A 312 10.59 -34.26 21.59
C MET A 312 10.72 -33.97 20.09
N ALA A 313 10.57 -32.71 19.71
CA ALA A 313 10.90 -32.27 18.37
C ALA A 313 12.30 -31.68 18.37
N ILE A 314 13.10 -32.07 17.40
CA ILE A 314 14.49 -31.68 17.27
C ILE A 314 14.60 -30.72 16.10
N LEU A 315 15.42 -29.67 16.25
CA LEU A 315 15.91 -28.85 15.15
C LEU A 315 17.44 -28.93 15.12
N GLY A 316 17.97 -29.14 13.93
CA GLY A 316 19.38 -29.32 13.64
C GLY A 316 19.85 -28.52 12.43
N VAL A 317 21.17 -28.51 12.21
CA VAL A 317 21.83 -27.86 11.08
C VAL A 317 22.56 -28.86 10.17
N SER A 318 22.54 -30.15 10.53
CA SER A 318 23.19 -31.23 9.79
C SER A 318 22.31 -32.47 9.71
N LYS A 319 22.25 -33.07 8.52
CA LYS A 319 21.63 -34.38 8.28
C LYS A 319 22.64 -35.51 8.05
N THR A 320 23.95 -35.24 8.22
CA THR A 320 25.02 -36.19 7.92
C THR A 320 25.94 -36.48 9.10
N LYS A 321 26.03 -35.56 10.06
CA LYS A 321 26.90 -35.68 11.24
C LYS A 321 26.27 -35.04 12.48
N TRP A 322 26.46 -35.68 13.63
CA TRP A 322 26.23 -35.09 14.95
C TRP A 322 27.42 -35.44 15.85
N GLY A 323 28.37 -34.50 15.97
CA GLY A 323 29.68 -34.81 16.55
C GLY A 323 30.39 -35.93 15.79
N PHE A 324 30.75 -37.01 16.48
CA PHE A 324 31.36 -38.21 15.88
C PHE A 324 30.35 -39.16 15.24
N LEU A 325 29.05 -39.00 15.49
CA LEU A 325 28.00 -39.87 14.95
C LEU A 325 27.72 -39.54 13.48
N THR A 326 27.67 -40.57 12.63
CA THR A 326 27.21 -40.44 11.24
C THR A 326 25.68 -40.54 11.19
N LEU A 327 25.04 -39.61 10.51
CA LEU A 327 23.60 -39.59 10.30
C LEU A 327 23.24 -40.08 8.88
N PRO A 328 22.11 -40.79 8.71
CA PRO A 328 21.17 -41.20 9.75
C PRO A 328 21.75 -42.29 10.67
N PHE A 329 21.63 -42.09 11.99
CA PHE A 329 22.18 -43.02 12.99
C PHE A 329 21.10 -44.06 13.37
N PRO A 330 21.35 -45.37 13.16
CA PRO A 330 20.37 -46.42 13.49
C PRO A 330 20.25 -46.61 15.00
N LEU A 331 19.02 -46.68 15.50
CA LEU A 331 18.73 -46.90 16.92
C LEU A 331 18.50 -48.38 17.28
N ALA A 332 18.78 -49.28 16.34
CA ALA A 332 18.58 -50.73 16.53
C ALA A 332 19.40 -51.28 17.71
N GLY A 333 20.68 -50.89 17.82
CA GLY A 333 21.55 -51.29 18.94
C GLY A 333 21.10 -50.76 20.31
N MET A 334 20.16 -49.81 20.33
CA MET A 334 19.56 -49.26 21.55
C MET A 334 18.16 -49.84 21.82
N GLY A 335 17.69 -50.82 21.04
CA GLY A 335 16.37 -51.44 21.22
C GLY A 335 15.23 -50.79 20.43
N ALA A 336 15.53 -49.95 19.44
CA ALA A 336 14.56 -49.37 18.52
C ALA A 336 14.85 -49.76 17.05
N PRO A 337 14.66 -51.05 16.69
CA PRO A 337 14.91 -51.51 15.33
C PRO A 337 14.05 -50.76 14.31
N GLY A 338 14.66 -50.34 13.19
CA GLY A 338 14.00 -49.56 12.14
C GLY A 338 13.87 -48.07 12.42
N CYS A 339 14.20 -47.62 13.63
CA CYS A 339 14.24 -46.20 13.99
C CYS A 339 15.60 -45.57 13.70
N PHE A 340 15.60 -44.32 13.26
CA PHE A 340 16.80 -43.57 12.95
C PHE A 340 16.74 -42.17 13.55
N LEU A 341 17.88 -41.69 14.05
CA LEU A 341 18.11 -40.26 14.23
C LEU A 341 18.57 -39.68 12.90
N ASN A 342 17.75 -38.84 12.27
CA ASN A 342 17.95 -38.33 10.91
C ASN A 342 18.63 -36.94 10.88
N THR A 343 18.63 -36.22 12.01
CA THR A 343 19.20 -34.87 12.15
C THR A 343 20.03 -34.76 13.42
N ASP A 344 21.00 -33.86 13.44
CA ASP A 344 21.67 -33.47 14.67
C ASP A 344 20.72 -32.73 15.63
N MET A 345 21.08 -32.72 16.91
CA MET A 345 20.26 -32.11 17.96
C MET A 345 20.87 -30.79 18.43
N VAL A 346 20.59 -29.71 17.70
CA VAL A 346 21.01 -28.36 18.12
C VAL A 346 20.00 -27.78 19.11
N LEU A 347 18.70 -27.90 18.81
CA LEU A 347 17.60 -27.51 19.69
C LEU A 347 16.64 -28.69 19.88
N ALA A 348 16.09 -28.81 21.08
CA ALA A 348 15.08 -29.80 21.43
C ALA A 348 13.87 -29.13 22.11
N PHE A 349 12.68 -29.45 21.63
CA PHE A 349 11.40 -28.94 22.11
C PHE A 349 10.61 -30.12 22.68
N VAL A 350 10.55 -30.20 24.00
CA VAL A 350 9.85 -31.28 24.71
C VAL A 350 8.41 -30.89 25.04
N GLY A 351 7.53 -31.87 25.04
CA GLY A 351 6.12 -31.69 25.35
C GLY A 351 5.37 -33.02 25.33
N PHE A 352 4.06 -32.96 25.15
CA PHE A 352 3.20 -34.14 25.05
C PHE A 352 2.45 -34.10 23.72
N THR A 353 2.19 -35.28 23.15
CA THR A 353 1.23 -35.42 22.06
C THR A 353 -0.17 -35.01 22.51
N ASP A 354 -0.99 -34.52 21.57
CA ASP A 354 -2.35 -34.07 21.81
C ASP A 354 -3.14 -35.13 22.60
N PRO A 355 -3.86 -34.74 23.68
CA PRO A 355 -4.56 -35.68 24.56
C PRO A 355 -5.85 -36.23 23.94
N SER A 356 -6.35 -35.63 22.85
CA SER A 356 -7.62 -35.95 22.23
C SER A 356 -7.50 -36.14 20.72
N GLY A 357 -8.06 -37.23 20.20
CA GLY A 357 -8.10 -37.58 18.77
C GLY A 357 -7.24 -38.80 18.44
N ASN A 358 -7.55 -39.50 17.34
CA ASN A 358 -6.98 -40.82 17.03
C ASN A 358 -5.53 -40.83 16.48
N ASN A 359 -4.80 -39.70 16.54
CA ASN A 359 -3.57 -39.54 15.76
C ASN A 359 -2.29 -39.17 16.54
N GLY A 360 -2.35 -38.86 17.84
CA GLY A 360 -1.15 -38.58 18.68
C GLY A 360 -0.29 -37.44 18.12
N ARG A 361 -0.89 -36.27 17.83
CA ARG A 361 -0.19 -35.19 17.16
C ARG A 361 0.76 -34.47 18.12
N TYR A 362 1.99 -34.22 17.71
CA TYR A 362 2.87 -33.24 18.39
C TYR A 362 3.26 -32.15 17.39
N ARG A 363 3.16 -30.87 17.81
CA ARG A 363 3.42 -29.69 16.97
C ARG A 363 4.39 -28.75 17.67
N VAL A 364 5.34 -28.21 16.91
CA VAL A 364 6.22 -27.13 17.34
C VAL A 364 6.10 -25.95 16.40
N ASP A 365 6.02 -24.75 16.98
CA ASP A 365 6.00 -23.47 16.28
C ASP A 365 7.18 -22.62 16.79
N LEU A 366 8.19 -22.43 15.95
CA LEU A 366 9.39 -21.66 16.25
C LEU A 366 9.33 -20.28 15.56
N PRO A 367 9.34 -19.17 16.31
CA PRO A 367 9.47 -17.83 15.73
C PRO A 367 10.77 -17.72 14.92
N VAL A 368 10.68 -17.19 13.70
CA VAL A 368 11.88 -16.95 12.87
C VAL A 368 12.32 -15.49 13.03
N PRO A 369 13.56 -15.23 13.49
CA PRO A 369 14.09 -13.87 13.62
C PRO A 369 13.98 -13.08 12.31
N TYR A 370 13.75 -11.78 12.41
CA TYR A 370 13.73 -10.89 11.24
C TYR A 370 15.15 -10.55 10.78
N ASP A 371 15.86 -11.54 10.24
CA ASP A 371 17.26 -11.42 9.82
C ASP A 371 17.41 -11.84 8.34
N PRO A 372 17.90 -10.96 7.45
CA PRO A 372 18.12 -11.30 6.04
C PRO A 372 19.11 -12.45 5.84
N LEU A 373 20.02 -12.72 6.78
CA LEU A 373 20.97 -13.84 6.69
C LEU A 373 20.29 -15.21 6.80
N LEU A 374 19.06 -15.27 7.31
CA LEU A 374 18.30 -16.52 7.39
C LEU A 374 17.59 -16.88 6.07
N ALA A 375 17.52 -15.96 5.11
CA ALA A 375 16.82 -16.22 3.85
C ALA A 375 17.53 -17.30 3.03
N GLY A 376 16.79 -18.33 2.62
CA GLY A 376 17.36 -19.51 1.97
C GLY A 376 18.15 -20.43 2.90
N GLY A 377 18.29 -20.08 4.19
CA GLY A 377 18.96 -20.90 5.20
C GLY A 377 18.31 -22.28 5.30
N VAL A 378 19.13 -23.30 5.56
CA VAL A 378 18.69 -24.69 5.65
C VAL A 378 18.79 -25.16 7.08
N VAL A 379 17.69 -25.70 7.59
CA VAL A 379 17.64 -26.38 8.89
C VAL A 379 16.91 -27.72 8.74
N TYR A 380 17.13 -28.60 9.69
CA TYR A 380 16.62 -29.96 9.66
C TYR A 380 15.77 -30.22 10.90
N GLY A 381 14.60 -30.83 10.74
CA GLY A 381 13.73 -31.17 11.88
C GLY A 381 13.39 -32.65 11.93
N GLN A 382 13.15 -33.14 13.13
CA GLN A 382 12.65 -34.49 13.39
C GLN A 382 11.76 -34.47 14.64
N THR A 383 10.89 -35.46 14.80
CA THR A 383 10.10 -35.66 16.02
C THR A 383 10.30 -37.06 16.56
N LEU A 384 10.54 -37.18 17.86
CA LEU A 384 10.56 -38.43 18.61
C LEU A 384 9.37 -38.45 19.57
N VAL A 385 8.73 -39.61 19.74
CA VAL A 385 7.67 -39.85 20.73
C VAL A 385 8.06 -41.03 21.60
N PHE A 386 8.03 -40.85 22.92
CA PHE A 386 8.50 -41.83 23.90
C PHE A 386 7.34 -42.74 24.33
N ASP A 387 7.03 -43.71 23.48
CA ASP A 387 5.98 -44.73 23.68
C ASP A 387 6.61 -46.08 24.10
N LYS A 388 6.55 -46.37 25.40
CA LYS A 388 7.09 -47.60 26.02
C LYS A 388 6.57 -48.91 25.39
N ASN A 389 5.42 -48.87 24.72
CA ASN A 389 4.80 -50.05 24.14
C ASN A 389 5.21 -50.30 22.68
N TYR A 390 6.00 -49.40 22.07
CA TYR A 390 6.32 -49.50 20.65
C TYR A 390 7.52 -50.39 20.34
N ASN A 391 8.60 -50.29 21.12
CA ASN A 391 9.79 -51.13 21.04
C ASN A 391 10.54 -51.12 22.39
N THR A 392 11.63 -51.89 22.52
CA THR A 392 12.39 -52.01 23.78
C THR A 392 12.93 -50.68 24.29
N LEU A 393 13.32 -49.77 23.39
CA LEU A 393 13.75 -48.41 23.77
C LEU A 393 12.58 -47.48 24.12
N GLY A 394 11.36 -47.87 23.76
CA GLY A 394 10.16 -47.07 23.93
C GLY A 394 10.12 -45.81 23.06
N VAL A 395 10.68 -45.84 21.84
CA VAL A 395 10.80 -44.64 20.98
C VAL A 395 10.20 -44.88 19.59
N ARG A 396 9.31 -43.97 19.18
CA ARG A 396 8.92 -43.74 17.79
C ARG A 396 9.69 -42.54 17.24
N ALA A 397 10.10 -42.58 15.99
CA ALA A 397 10.86 -41.51 15.34
C ALA A 397 10.26 -41.16 13.99
N SER A 398 10.01 -39.88 13.72
CA SER A 398 9.56 -39.44 12.40
C SER A 398 10.69 -39.54 11.36
N GLU A 399 10.33 -39.40 10.09
CA GLU A 399 11.29 -39.02 9.05
C GLU A 399 11.94 -37.66 9.38
N GLY A 400 13.02 -37.31 8.69
CA GLY A 400 13.60 -35.97 8.74
C GLY A 400 12.86 -34.99 7.82
N LEU A 401 12.81 -33.71 8.20
CA LEU A 401 12.38 -32.60 7.36
C LEU A 401 13.56 -31.69 7.06
N LYS A 402 13.85 -31.45 5.78
CA LYS A 402 14.75 -30.37 5.35
C LYS A 402 13.89 -29.15 5.09
N PHE A 403 14.06 -28.12 5.90
CA PHE A 403 13.47 -26.81 5.67
C PHE A 403 14.49 -25.94 4.93
N THR A 404 14.08 -25.34 3.82
CA THR A 404 14.79 -24.22 3.23
C THR A 404 13.94 -22.98 3.49
N LEU A 405 14.42 -22.06 4.31
CA LEU A 405 13.67 -20.85 4.68
C LEU A 405 13.40 -19.99 3.44
N GLY A 406 12.27 -19.29 3.45
CA GLY A 406 11.82 -18.47 2.33
C GLY A 406 12.68 -17.24 2.08
N THR A 407 12.25 -16.38 1.16
CA THR A 407 12.96 -15.13 0.89
C THR A 407 12.80 -14.13 2.04
N TYR A 408 13.80 -13.26 2.21
CA TYR A 408 13.69 -12.13 3.11
C TYR A 408 12.65 -11.14 2.61
N MET A 409 11.65 -10.85 3.44
CA MET A 409 10.70 -9.79 3.18
C MET A 409 11.36 -8.47 3.51
N LYS A 410 11.78 -7.71 2.50
CA LYS A 410 12.18 -6.32 2.72
C LYS A 410 11.02 -5.55 3.39
N PRO A 411 11.30 -4.72 4.40
CA PRO A 411 10.25 -3.93 5.03
C PRO A 411 9.58 -3.09 3.96
N LYS A 412 8.26 -2.96 4.03
CA LYS A 412 7.53 -2.15 3.07
C LYS A 412 7.92 -0.68 3.28
N PRO A 413 8.22 0.07 2.20
CA PRO A 413 8.65 1.45 2.34
C PRO A 413 7.48 2.37 2.77
N ALA A 414 6.26 1.88 2.83
CA ALA A 414 5.21 2.46 3.63
C ALA A 414 4.66 1.37 4.58
N LEU A 415 4.12 1.69 5.77
CA LEU A 415 3.26 0.76 6.55
C LEU A 415 1.94 1.39 7.08
N HIS A 416 0.76 0.87 6.71
CA HIS A 416 -0.51 1.20 7.35
C HIS A 416 -0.65 0.28 8.55
N LEU A 417 -0.48 0.89 9.71
CA LEU A 417 -0.21 0.16 10.94
C LEU A 417 -1.50 -0.45 11.47
N TYR A 418 -2.58 0.32 11.45
CA TYR A 418 -3.89 -0.16 11.82
C TYR A 418 -4.97 0.79 11.33
N SER A 419 -6.17 0.24 11.23
CA SER A 419 -7.39 1.03 11.19
C SER A 419 -8.46 0.43 12.10
N TYR A 420 -9.25 1.31 12.71
CA TYR A 420 -10.39 0.93 13.54
C TYR A 420 -11.56 1.84 13.20
N TYR A 421 -12.77 1.29 13.10
CA TYR A 421 -14.03 2.04 13.08
C TYR A 421 -14.98 1.46 14.13
N PHE A 422 -15.74 2.32 14.83
CA PHE A 422 -16.78 1.84 15.74
C PHE A 422 -17.96 1.27 14.91
N GLY A 423 -18.29 0.00 15.08
CA GLY A 423 -19.46 -0.63 14.46
C GLY A 423 -19.28 -2.05 13.93
N GLY A 424 -18.07 -2.62 14.00
CA GLY A 424 -17.81 -4.02 13.66
C GLY A 424 -16.42 -4.45 14.11
N ALA A 425 -16.19 -5.76 14.25
CA ALA A 425 -14.85 -6.31 14.44
C ALA A 425 -13.89 -5.72 13.38
N PRO A 426 -12.61 -5.42 13.71
CA PRO A 426 -11.67 -4.86 12.75
C PRO A 426 -11.65 -5.76 11.50
N PRO A 427 -12.18 -5.33 10.34
CA PRO A 427 -12.43 -6.28 9.26
C PRO A 427 -11.15 -6.78 8.61
N PHE A 428 -10.00 -6.17 8.90
CA PHE A 428 -8.72 -6.55 8.35
C PHE A 428 -7.57 -6.35 9.36
N PRO A 429 -7.35 -7.27 10.31
CA PRO A 429 -6.00 -7.44 10.82
C PRO A 429 -5.12 -7.82 9.61
N ASP A 430 -4.08 -7.02 9.33
CA ASP A 430 -2.96 -7.42 8.49
C ASP A 430 -3.08 -7.21 6.96
N LYS A 431 -3.97 -6.34 6.47
CA LYS A 431 -3.91 -5.95 5.05
C LYS A 431 -3.13 -4.62 4.85
N PRO A 432 -2.00 -4.63 4.12
CA PRO A 432 -1.08 -3.50 4.02
C PRO A 432 -1.50 -2.53 2.90
N TYR A 433 -2.58 -1.80 3.10
CA TYR A 433 -3.06 -0.77 2.18
C TYR A 433 -2.43 0.59 2.50
N TYR A 434 -2.24 1.48 1.53
CA TYR A 434 -1.71 2.84 1.79
C TYR A 434 -2.45 3.85 0.98
N TYR A 435 -2.60 5.07 1.49
CA TYR A 435 -3.16 6.15 0.70
C TYR A 435 -2.05 6.85 -0.07
N THR A 436 -2.37 7.14 -1.31
CA THR A 436 -1.69 8.20 -2.04
C THR A 436 -2.31 9.49 -1.54
N PHE A 437 -1.59 10.25 -0.72
CA PHE A 437 -1.98 11.61 -0.40
C PHE A 437 -0.95 12.60 -0.93
N SER A 438 -1.44 13.71 -1.46
CA SER A 438 -0.59 14.85 -1.79
C SER A 438 -0.37 15.65 -0.53
N VAL A 439 0.86 16.13 -0.37
CA VAL A 439 1.29 16.94 0.75
C VAL A 439 1.65 18.30 0.19
N ASP A 440 1.01 19.35 0.67
CA ASP A 440 1.46 20.68 0.27
C ASP A 440 2.63 21.12 1.16
N VAL A 441 3.84 21.06 0.59
CA VAL A 441 5.07 21.55 1.20
C VAL A 441 5.33 22.99 0.78
N LEU A 442 5.30 23.91 1.75
CA LEU A 442 5.98 25.18 1.58
C LEU A 442 7.47 24.95 1.79
N GLN A 443 8.26 25.08 0.73
CA GLN A 443 9.71 25.11 0.84
C GLN A 443 10.08 26.33 1.70
N LEU A 444 10.78 26.12 2.82
CA LEU A 444 11.41 27.22 3.54
C LEU A 444 12.54 27.70 2.63
N GLY A 445 12.49 28.97 2.22
CA GLY A 445 13.63 29.60 1.55
C GLY A 445 14.87 29.42 2.44
N GLY A 446 16.02 29.15 1.82
CA GLY A 446 17.27 29.12 2.55
C GLY A 446 17.45 30.44 3.30
N MET A 447 17.59 30.36 4.62
CA MET A 447 18.45 31.31 5.33
C MET A 447 19.87 30.83 5.13
#